data_AF-A0A916MS73-F1
#
_entry.id   AF-A0A916MS73-F1
#
_cell.length_a   1.000
_cell.length_b   1.000
_cell.length_c   1.000
_cell.angle_alpha   90.00
_cell.angle_beta   90.00
_cell.angle_gamma   90.00
#
_symmetry.space_group_name_H-M   'P 1'
#
loop_
_entity.id
_entity.type
_entity.pdbx_description
1 polymer ?
#
loop_
_entity_poly.entity_id
_entity_poly.type
_entity_poly.pdbx_seq_one_letter_code
_entity_poly.pdbx_strand_id
1 'polypeptide(L)'
;MFLELEVSAVAWATFTIIVSQLICILIMWGLGLPPRKLVKEIEDVQNTAVGVVFFTISLTAAIFVSVLSSDGPTYSPPLETLAWIVGGVVVGIIYVAILFMITHRIMGRQPGENVYTYIRREVIKEQNAALALFLGGLGATPFIAIVYQIM
;
A
#
# COMPACT_ATOMS: atom_id res chain seq x y z
N MET A 1 -22.76 11.63 3.90
CA MET A 1 -21.78 12.31 3.03
C MET A 1 -20.33 12.12 3.49
N PHE A 2 -19.89 12.63 4.65
CA PHE A 2 -18.48 12.49 5.12
C PHE A 2 -17.96 11.04 5.13
N LEU A 3 -18.66 10.19 5.88
CA LEU A 3 -18.28 8.80 6.10
C LEU A 3 -18.45 7.92 4.85
N GLU A 4 -19.33 8.31 3.92
CA GLU A 4 -19.60 7.57 2.68
C GLU A 4 -18.47 7.72 1.67
N LEU A 5 -17.90 8.92 1.54
CA LEU A 5 -16.74 9.18 0.68
C LEU A 5 -15.49 8.49 1.23
N GLU A 6 -15.23 8.56 2.53
CA GLU A 6 -14.09 7.86 3.14
C GLU A 6 -14.19 6.34 2.98
N VAL A 7 -15.39 5.76 3.18
CA VAL A 7 -15.63 4.33 2.97
C VAL A 7 -15.44 3.94 1.50
N SER A 8 -15.90 4.77 0.56
CA SER A 8 -15.66 4.56 -0.88
C SER A 8 -14.16 4.56 -1.20
N ALA A 9 -13.41 5.54 -0.69
CA ALA A 9 -11.96 5.65 -0.90
C ALA A 9 -11.24 4.41 -0.38
N VAL A 10 -11.60 3.96 0.82
CA VAL A 10 -11.03 2.74 1.41
C VAL A 10 -11.39 1.51 0.59
N ALA A 11 -12.62 1.39 0.09
CA ALA A 11 -13.04 0.27 -0.75
C ALA A 11 -12.23 0.21 -2.06
N TRP A 12 -12.09 1.34 -2.76
CA TRP A 12 -11.31 1.44 -3.99
C TRP A 12 -9.82 1.21 -3.75
N ALA A 13 -9.26 1.74 -2.66
CA ALA A 13 -7.88 1.46 -2.28
C ALA A 13 -7.67 -0.05 -2.02
N THR A 14 -8.59 -0.69 -1.29
CA THR A 14 -8.53 -2.13 -1.01
C THR A 14 -8.57 -2.94 -2.30
N PHE A 15 -9.52 -2.62 -3.19
CA PHE A 15 -9.64 -3.28 -4.49
C PHE A 15 -8.37 -3.15 -5.31
N THR A 16 -7.81 -1.93 -5.38
CA THR A 16 -6.59 -1.64 -6.13
C THR A 16 -5.38 -2.38 -5.59
N ILE A 17 -5.25 -2.46 -4.25
CA ILE A 17 -4.20 -3.26 -3.62
C ILE A 17 -4.37 -4.73 -4.02
N ILE A 18 -5.55 -5.32 -3.82
CA ILE A 18 -5.75 -6.75 -4.14
C ILE A 18 -5.40 -7.05 -5.59
N VAL A 19 -5.92 -6.26 -6.54
CA VAL A 19 -5.67 -6.46 -7.97
C VAL A 19 -4.19 -6.30 -8.30
N SER A 20 -3.54 -5.23 -7.80
CA SER A 20 -2.11 -5.00 -8.06
C SER A 20 -1.23 -6.10 -7.47
N GLN A 21 -1.49 -6.54 -6.24
CA GLN A 21 -0.75 -7.62 -5.61
C GLN A 21 -0.89 -8.94 -6.37
N LEU A 22 -2.11 -9.28 -6.81
CA LEU A 22 -2.36 -10.49 -7.60
C LEU A 22 -1.62 -10.45 -8.95
N ILE A 23 -1.66 -9.31 -9.65
CA ILE A 23 -0.92 -9.13 -10.91
C ILE A 23 0.58 -9.29 -10.69
N CYS A 24 1.14 -8.70 -9.62
CA CYS A 24 2.56 -8.86 -9.28
C CYS A 24 2.92 -10.33 -9.08
N ILE A 25 2.10 -11.06 -8.30
CA ILE A 25 2.30 -12.48 -8.04
C ILE A 25 2.26 -13.29 -9.34
N LEU A 26 1.31 -13.01 -10.24
CA LEU A 26 1.20 -13.68 -11.54
C LEU A 26 2.39 -13.41 -12.45
N ILE A 27 2.86 -12.16 -12.52
CA ILE A 27 4.05 -11.79 -13.30
C ILE A 27 5.27 -12.50 -12.75
N MET A 28 5.49 -12.45 -11.43
CA MET A 28 6.61 -13.13 -10.78
C MET A 28 6.57 -14.63 -11.02
N TRP A 29 5.38 -15.24 -10.93
CA TRP A 29 5.22 -16.65 -11.22
C TRP A 29 5.55 -16.99 -12.67
N GLY A 30 5.10 -16.18 -13.63
CA GLY A 30 5.45 -16.31 -15.05
C GLY A 30 6.95 -16.18 -15.33
N LEU A 31 7.67 -15.39 -14.53
CA LEU A 31 9.13 -15.24 -14.59
C LEU A 31 9.90 -16.35 -13.87
N GLY A 32 9.21 -17.37 -13.34
CA GLY A 32 9.81 -18.51 -12.67
C GLY A 32 9.98 -18.34 -11.15
N LEU A 33 9.45 -17.27 -10.56
CA LEU A 33 9.44 -17.04 -9.12
C LEU A 33 8.08 -17.40 -8.52
N PRO A 34 7.88 -18.64 -8.01
CA PRO A 34 6.60 -19.07 -7.48
C PRO A 34 6.21 -18.29 -6.22
N PRO A 35 4.90 -18.13 -5.94
CA PRO A 35 4.41 -17.31 -4.82
C PRO A 35 5.00 -17.70 -3.46
N ARG A 36 5.26 -19.00 -3.25
CA ARG A 36 5.84 -19.54 -2.01
C ARG A 36 7.27 -19.07 -1.73
N LYS A 37 7.98 -18.56 -2.74
CA LYS A 37 9.36 -18.04 -2.60
C LYS A 37 9.40 -16.51 -2.48
N LEU A 38 8.28 -15.80 -2.68
CA LEU A 38 8.27 -14.33 -2.68
C LEU A 38 8.73 -13.74 -1.34
N VAL A 39 8.27 -14.31 -0.22
CA VAL A 39 8.69 -13.88 1.12
C VAL A 39 10.20 -14.03 1.29
N LYS A 40 10.74 -15.20 0.91
CA LYS A 40 12.17 -15.46 0.91
C LYS A 40 12.96 -14.48 0.04
N GLU A 41 12.47 -14.15 -1.15
CA GLU A 41 13.13 -13.18 -2.02
C GLU A 41 13.11 -11.76 -1.44
N ILE A 42 12.02 -11.37 -0.77
CA ILE A 42 11.88 -10.04 -0.17
C ILE A 42 12.70 -9.91 1.13
N GLU A 43 12.69 -10.92 2.00
CA GLU A 43 13.33 -10.86 3.32
C GLU A 43 14.77 -11.38 3.33
N ASP A 44 14.99 -12.61 2.84
CA ASP A 44 16.29 -13.27 2.97
C ASP A 44 17.26 -12.83 1.87
N VAL A 45 16.77 -12.73 0.62
CA VAL A 45 17.58 -12.34 -0.55
C VAL A 45 17.61 -10.81 -0.71
N GLN A 46 16.62 -10.13 -0.14
CA GLN A 46 16.44 -8.67 -0.24
C GLN A 46 16.45 -8.19 -1.71
N ASN A 47 15.79 -8.98 -2.57
CA ASN A 47 15.76 -8.78 -4.01
C ASN A 47 14.97 -7.52 -4.36
N THR A 48 15.69 -6.42 -4.50
CA THR A 48 15.11 -5.09 -4.72
C THR A 48 14.24 -5.05 -5.98
N ALA A 49 14.58 -5.81 -7.02
CA ALA A 49 13.78 -5.87 -8.25
C ALA A 49 12.37 -6.41 -7.98
N VAL A 50 12.21 -7.38 -7.08
CA VAL A 50 10.89 -7.88 -6.68
C VAL A 50 10.10 -6.75 -6.02
N GLY A 51 10.69 -6.05 -5.04
CA GLY A 51 10.07 -4.89 -4.40
C GLY A 51 9.67 -3.78 -5.38
N VAL A 52 10.53 -3.46 -6.36
CA VAL A 52 10.26 -2.46 -7.42
C VAL A 52 9.03 -2.82 -8.24
N VAL A 53 8.85 -4.10 -8.61
CA VAL A 53 7.68 -4.52 -9.39
C VAL A 53 6.40 -4.34 -8.59
N PHE A 54 6.40 -4.77 -7.31
CA PHE A 54 5.26 -4.56 -6.42
C PHE A 54 4.92 -3.08 -6.27
N PHE A 55 5.93 -2.25 -6.02
CA PHE A 55 5.74 -0.81 -5.91
C PHE A 55 5.17 -0.20 -7.19
N THR A 56 5.79 -0.47 -8.34
CA THR A 56 5.45 0.16 -9.63
C THR A 56 4.05 -0.20 -10.08
N ILE A 57 3.67 -1.48 -9.94
CA ILE A 57 2.33 -1.94 -10.33
C ILE A 57 1.27 -1.39 -9.38
N SER A 58 1.50 -1.41 -8.07
CA SER A 58 0.57 -0.80 -7.10
C SER A 58 0.43 0.70 -7.32
N LEU A 59 1.52 1.42 -7.56
CA LEU A 59 1.47 2.86 -7.84
C LEU A 59 0.69 3.14 -9.13
N THR A 60 0.99 2.41 -10.21
CA THR A 60 0.31 2.59 -11.50
C THR A 60 -1.18 2.28 -11.36
N ALA A 61 -1.53 1.17 -10.71
CA ALA A 61 -2.93 0.80 -10.47
C ALA A 61 -3.65 1.83 -9.59
N ALA A 62 -2.99 2.34 -8.54
CA ALA A 62 -3.52 3.39 -7.67
C ALA A 62 -3.86 4.65 -8.45
N ILE A 63 -2.96 5.11 -9.32
CA ILE A 63 -3.20 6.29 -10.17
C ILE A 63 -4.38 6.03 -11.12
N PHE A 64 -4.38 4.90 -11.84
CA PHE A 64 -5.43 4.59 -12.81
C PHE A 64 -6.82 4.43 -12.16
N VAL A 65 -6.90 3.68 -11.07
CA VAL A 65 -8.18 3.47 -10.37
C VAL A 65 -8.67 4.77 -9.75
N SER A 66 -7.77 5.60 -9.23
CA SER A 66 -8.14 6.91 -8.68
C SER A 66 -8.77 7.82 -9.73
N VAL A 67 -8.23 7.87 -10.96
CA VAL A 67 -8.85 8.60 -12.08
C VAL A 67 -10.24 8.06 -12.44
N LEU A 68 -10.46 6.75 -12.38
CA LEU A 68 -11.74 6.12 -12.72
C LEU A 68 -12.79 6.22 -11.60
N SER A 69 -12.36 6.47 -10.37
CA SER A 69 -13.22 6.50 -9.17
C SER A 69 -13.50 7.91 -8.65
N SER A 70 -12.92 8.94 -9.28
CA SER A 70 -13.18 10.35 -9.00
C SER A 70 -14.06 10.96 -10.10
N ASP A 71 -15.02 11.80 -9.73
CA ASP A 71 -15.80 12.62 -10.68
C ASP A 71 -15.01 13.83 -11.24
N GLY A 72 -13.71 13.91 -10.92
CA GLY A 72 -12.83 15.04 -11.22
C GLY A 72 -12.91 16.14 -10.14
N PRO A 73 -12.02 17.16 -10.19
CA PRO A 73 -11.87 18.14 -9.13
C PRO A 73 -13.14 18.95 -8.86
N THR A 74 -13.83 18.59 -7.80
CA THR A 74 -14.87 19.34 -7.09
C THR A 74 -14.23 20.34 -6.13
N TYR A 75 -14.20 21.61 -6.54
CA TYR A 75 -13.65 22.69 -5.73
C TYR A 75 -14.56 22.98 -4.52
N SER A 76 -14.26 22.41 -3.36
CA SER A 76 -14.96 22.72 -2.10
C SER A 76 -14.21 23.81 -1.29
N PRO A 77 -14.89 24.82 -0.71
CA PRO A 77 -14.27 25.98 -0.02
C PRO A 77 -13.61 25.66 1.35
N PRO A 78 -12.85 26.61 1.95
CA PRO A 78 -11.55 26.32 2.58
C PRO A 78 -11.55 25.63 3.97
N LEU A 79 -12.68 25.52 4.68
CA LEU A 79 -12.73 24.85 6.00
C LEU A 79 -13.17 23.38 5.91
N GLU A 80 -14.15 23.06 5.07
CA GLU A 80 -14.57 21.69 4.85
C GLU A 80 -13.43 20.88 4.21
N THR A 81 -12.75 21.46 3.23
CA THR A 81 -11.59 20.84 2.56
C THR A 81 -10.46 20.51 3.55
N LEU A 82 -10.24 21.34 4.57
CA LEU A 82 -9.25 21.05 5.60
C LEU A 82 -9.68 19.86 6.47
N ALA A 83 -10.94 19.81 6.90
CA ALA A 83 -11.48 18.68 7.65
C ALA A 83 -11.43 17.37 6.84
N TRP A 84 -11.70 17.44 5.53
CA TRP A 84 -11.56 16.32 4.59
C TRP A 84 -10.13 15.81 4.47
N ILE A 85 -9.17 16.72 4.28
CA ILE A 85 -7.75 16.35 4.19
C ILE A 85 -7.29 15.72 5.51
N VAL A 86 -7.62 16.30 6.66
CA VAL A 86 -7.21 15.76 7.96
C VAL A 86 -7.87 14.40 8.23
N GLY A 87 -9.18 14.28 8.00
CA GLY A 87 -9.92 13.02 8.15
C GLY A 87 -9.35 11.92 7.27
N GLY A 88 -9.18 12.21 5.98
CA GLY A 88 -8.57 11.31 5.01
C GLY A 88 -7.15 10.89 5.40
N VAL A 89 -6.30 11.82 5.86
CA VAL A 89 -4.95 11.47 6.33
C VAL A 89 -5.00 10.52 7.53
N VAL A 90 -5.89 10.77 8.50
CA VAL A 90 -6.05 9.89 9.67
C VAL A 90 -6.51 8.49 9.24
N VAL A 91 -7.53 8.41 8.38
CA VAL A 91 -8.02 7.14 7.84
C VAL A 91 -6.92 6.42 7.05
N GLY A 92 -6.17 7.13 6.22
CA GLY A 92 -5.04 6.61 5.47
C GLY A 92 -3.95 6.03 6.38
N ILE A 93 -3.57 6.74 7.44
CA ILE A 93 -2.58 6.27 8.42
C ILE A 93 -3.07 4.99 9.11
N ILE A 94 -4.32 4.96 9.57
CA ILE A 94 -4.91 3.79 10.22
C ILE A 94 -4.92 2.60 9.25
N TYR A 95 -5.31 2.83 8.01
CA TYR A 95 -5.38 1.80 6.99
C TYR A 95 -3.99 1.24 6.66
N VAL A 96 -2.99 2.10 6.47
CA VAL A 96 -1.59 1.67 6.25
C VAL A 96 -1.05 0.89 7.44
N ALA A 97 -1.36 1.32 8.68
CA ALA A 97 -0.98 0.58 9.87
C ALA A 97 -1.58 -0.83 9.87
N ILE A 98 -2.84 -0.98 9.45
CA ILE A 98 -3.49 -2.30 9.30
C ILE A 98 -2.79 -3.14 8.23
N LEU A 99 -2.50 -2.58 7.06
CA LEU A 99 -1.76 -3.28 6.01
C LEU A 99 -0.41 -3.77 6.52
N PHE A 100 0.33 -2.93 7.22
CA PHE A 100 1.64 -3.30 7.76
C PHE A 100 1.53 -4.37 8.84
N MET A 101 0.49 -4.34 9.67
CA MET A 101 0.19 -5.43 10.61
C MET A 101 -0.11 -6.75 9.90
N ILE A 102 -0.85 -6.70 8.79
CA ILE A 102 -1.16 -7.88 7.97
C ILE A 102 0.11 -8.40 7.30
N THR A 103 0.90 -7.53 6.66
CA THR A 103 2.19 -7.88 6.06
C THR A 103 3.12 -8.51 7.09
N HIS A 104 3.27 -7.91 8.27
CA HIS A 104 4.06 -8.46 9.38
C HIS A 104 3.63 -9.87 9.80
N ARG A 105 2.33 -10.20 9.69
CA ARG A 105 1.84 -11.56 10.00
C ARG A 105 2.14 -12.58 8.91
N ILE A 106 2.26 -12.15 7.66
CA ILE A 106 2.50 -13.01 6.49
C ILE A 106 4.01 -13.24 6.30
N MET A 107 4.81 -12.24 6.62
CA MET A 107 6.26 -12.23 6.48
C MET A 107 6.94 -12.96 7.67
N GLY A 108 8.15 -13.47 7.47
CA GLY A 108 8.89 -14.39 8.33
C GLY A 108 9.38 -13.78 9.65
N ARG A 109 8.45 -13.38 10.52
CA ARG A 109 8.73 -12.76 11.82
C ARG A 109 9.60 -13.62 12.73
N GLN A 110 10.49 -12.98 13.46
CA GLN A 110 11.15 -13.62 14.60
C GLN A 110 10.16 -13.79 15.77
N PRO A 111 10.28 -14.85 16.60
CA PRO A 111 9.39 -15.07 17.73
C PRO A 111 9.38 -13.86 18.68
N GLY A 112 8.19 -13.32 18.95
CA GLY A 112 8.01 -12.18 19.88
C GLY A 112 8.28 -10.79 19.28
N GLU A 113 8.57 -10.69 17.99
CA GLU A 113 8.83 -9.41 17.33
C GLU A 113 7.52 -8.65 17.01
N ASN A 114 7.45 -7.38 17.42
CA ASN A 114 6.35 -6.48 17.08
C ASN A 114 6.60 -5.77 15.74
N VAL A 115 5.53 -5.21 15.14
CA VAL A 115 5.59 -4.57 13.81
C VAL A 115 6.64 -3.46 13.74
N TYR A 116 6.74 -2.64 14.78
CA TYR A 116 7.72 -1.55 14.83
C TYR A 116 9.16 -2.07 14.82
N THR A 117 9.45 -3.09 15.62
CA THR A 117 10.79 -3.69 15.72
C THR A 117 11.17 -4.38 14.42
N TYR A 118 10.22 -5.07 13.80
CA TYR A 118 10.38 -5.69 12.48
C TYR A 118 10.72 -4.65 11.40
N ILE A 119 9.89 -3.62 11.23
CA ILE A 119 10.12 -2.56 10.23
C ILE A 119 11.44 -1.86 10.52
N ARG A 120 11.74 -1.55 11.79
CA ARG A 120 13.01 -0.91 12.16
C ARG A 120 14.21 -1.80 11.84
N ARG A 121 14.12 -3.11 12.06
CA ARG A 121 15.20 -4.05 11.70
C ARG A 121 15.38 -4.06 10.19
N GLU A 122 14.34 -4.41 9.46
CA GLU A 122 14.39 -4.58 8.01
C GLU A 122 14.77 -3.29 7.28
N VAL A 123 14.08 -2.19 7.56
CA VAL A 123 14.24 -0.94 6.79
C VAL A 123 15.45 -0.13 7.24
N ILE A 124 15.75 -0.08 8.55
CA ILE A 124 16.82 0.79 9.07
C ILE A 124 18.13 0.04 9.27
N LYS A 125 18.09 -1.16 9.89
CA LYS A 125 19.32 -1.89 10.21
C LYS A 125 19.83 -2.71 9.03
N GLU A 126 18.93 -3.42 8.36
CA GLU A 126 19.26 -4.33 7.27
C GLU A 126 19.14 -3.64 5.90
N GLN A 127 18.58 -2.42 5.85
CA GLN A 127 18.42 -1.62 4.64
C GLN A 127 17.70 -2.39 3.52
N ASN A 128 16.74 -3.23 3.89
CA ASN A 128 15.97 -4.05 2.98
C ASN A 128 15.09 -3.18 2.05
N ALA A 129 15.66 -2.79 0.93
CA ALA A 129 15.00 -1.96 -0.08
C ALA A 129 13.82 -2.70 -0.73
N ALA A 130 13.87 -4.03 -0.83
CA ALA A 130 12.79 -4.83 -1.37
C ALA A 130 11.53 -4.71 -0.52
N LEU A 131 11.67 -4.88 0.80
CA LEU A 131 10.56 -4.71 1.74
C LEU A 131 10.08 -3.26 1.78
N ALA A 132 11.00 -2.29 1.79
CA ALA A 132 10.63 -0.87 1.80
C ALA A 132 9.77 -0.48 0.60
N LEU A 133 10.11 -0.96 -0.61
CA LEU A 133 9.34 -0.72 -1.83
C LEU A 133 8.00 -1.46 -1.82
N PHE A 134 7.99 -2.72 -1.36
CA PHE A 134 6.76 -3.49 -1.19
C PHE A 134 5.77 -2.77 -0.26
N LEU A 135 6.22 -2.39 0.93
CA LEU A 135 5.43 -1.64 1.91
C LEU A 135 5.05 -0.26 1.38
N GLY A 136 5.94 0.39 0.62
CA GLY A 136 5.67 1.66 -0.06
C GLY A 136 4.51 1.57 -1.04
N GLY A 137 4.37 0.46 -1.79
CA GLY A 137 3.28 0.26 -2.74
C GLY A 137 1.93 0.09 -2.03
N LEU A 138 1.93 -0.68 -0.94
CA LEU A 138 0.78 -0.82 -0.05
C LEU A 138 0.39 0.51 0.60
N GLY A 139 1.39 1.30 1.01
CA GLY A 139 1.22 2.60 1.67
C GLY A 139 0.70 3.68 0.73
N ALA A 140 1.24 3.77 -0.49
CA ALA A 140 0.89 4.85 -1.43
C ALA A 140 -0.57 4.77 -1.91
N THR A 141 -1.09 3.55 -2.09
CA THR A 141 -2.43 3.32 -2.66
C THR A 141 -3.57 4.04 -1.91
N PRO A 142 -3.74 3.90 -0.57
CA PRO A 142 -4.78 4.61 0.16
C PRO A 142 -4.61 6.13 0.15
N PHE A 143 -3.38 6.64 0.19
CA PHE A 143 -3.18 8.10 0.13
C PHE A 143 -3.56 8.66 -1.24
N ILE A 144 -3.23 7.97 -2.34
CA ILE A 144 -3.61 8.40 -3.68
C ILE A 144 -5.14 8.37 -3.83
N ALA A 145 -5.79 7.30 -3.39
CA ALA A 145 -7.24 7.18 -3.44
C ALA A 145 -7.95 8.30 -2.67
N ILE A 146 -7.46 8.63 -1.47
CA ILE A 146 -8.03 9.69 -0.64
C ILE A 146 -7.82 11.06 -1.26
N VAL A 147 -6.62 11.38 -1.75
CA VAL A 147 -6.34 12.67 -2.40
C VAL A 147 -7.23 12.87 -3.63
N TYR A 148 -7.43 11.83 -4.45
CA TYR A 148 -8.24 11.92 -5.67
C TYR A 148 -9.75 11.90 -5.43
N GLN A 149 -10.24 11.33 -4.34
CA GLN A 149 -11.67 11.38 -4.02
C GLN A 149 -12.07 12.66 -3.28
N ILE A 150 -11.12 13.35 -2.65
CA ILE A 150 -11.33 14.66 -2.02
C ILE A 150 -11.24 15.79 -3.06
N MET A 151 -10.52 15.58 -4.17
CA MET A 151 -10.47 16.49 -5.30
C MET A 151 -11.61 16.18 -6.25
#